data_AF-A0A7V9FHV6-F1
#
_entry.id   AF-A0A7V9FHV6-F1
#
_cell.length_a   1.000
_cell.length_b   1.000
_cell.length_c   1.000
_cell.angle_alpha   90.00
_cell.angle_beta   90.00
_cell.angle_gamma   90.00
#
_symmetry.space_group_name_H-M   'P 1'
#
loop_
_entity.id
_entity.type
_entity.pdbx_description
1 polymer ?
#
loop_
_entity_poly.entity_id
_entity_poly.type
_entity_poly.pdbx_seq_one_letter_code
_entity_poly.pdbx_strand_id
1 'polypeptide(L)'
;MRDSLWLYPAVETVHLLGLATLVGCAAAFDLRLLGVSPRLPARATGHHLLRCARGGFAVAAVSGILLFTSDPVAIAGNPAFRWKLGFIAVAGLNALRFHLGPFRTAEAWDLNLPAPPAARVAAAVSLTVWVAAVTAGRLIAYV
;
A
#
# COMPACT_ATOMS: atom_id res chain seq x y z
N MET A 1 14.07 17.15 13.32
CA MET A 1 14.73 16.27 12.33
C MET A 1 16.15 16.71 11.99
N ARG A 2 16.40 18.00 11.80
CA ARG A 2 17.71 18.51 11.32
C ARG A 2 18.85 18.41 12.33
N ASP A 3 18.55 18.44 13.63
CA ASP A 3 19.58 18.53 14.68
C ASP A 3 20.10 17.18 15.19
N SER A 4 19.58 16.05 14.69
CA SER A 4 19.98 14.71 15.13
C SER A 4 20.29 13.81 13.94
N LEU A 5 21.55 13.36 13.88
CA LEU A 5 22.07 12.43 12.86
C LEU A 5 21.30 11.10 12.82
N TRP A 6 20.70 10.69 13.93
CA TRP A 6 20.03 9.39 14.07
C TRP A 6 18.52 9.45 13.90
N LEU A 7 17.92 10.62 14.12
CA LEU A 7 16.46 10.74 14.11
C LEU A 7 15.89 10.51 12.70
N TYR A 8 16.52 11.06 11.66
CA TYR A 8 16.06 10.86 10.29
C TYR A 8 16.17 9.37 9.86
N PRO A 9 17.33 8.68 9.99
CA PRO A 9 17.42 7.26 9.67
C PRO A 9 16.49 6.36 10.49
N ALA A 10 16.27 6.67 11.78
CA ALA A 10 15.35 5.91 12.61
C ALA A 10 13.90 6.03 12.12
N VAL A 11 13.44 7.26 11.81
CA VAL A 11 12.09 7.48 11.29
C VAL A 11 11.94 6.89 9.88
N GLU A 12 12.98 6.97 9.04
CA GLU A 12 12.99 6.32 7.73
C GLU A 12 12.87 4.79 7.86
N THR A 13 13.57 4.19 8.82
CA THR A 13 13.44 2.75 9.10
C THR A 13 12.02 2.37 9.49
N VAL A 14 11.41 3.12 10.41
CA VAL A 14 10.00 2.92 10.80
C VAL A 14 9.06 3.10 9.60
N HIS A 15 9.32 4.08 8.74
CA HIS A 15 8.56 4.30 7.52
C HIS A 15 8.61 3.10 6.58
N LEU A 16 9.81 2.54 6.36
CA LEU A 16 10.00 1.38 5.49
C LEU A 16 9.37 0.11 6.08
N LEU A 17 9.40 -0.09 7.39
CA LEU A 17 8.70 -1.20 8.05
C LEU A 17 7.17 -1.09 7.90
N GLY A 18 6.63 0.12 8.08
CA GLY A 18 5.21 0.39 7.83
C GLY A 18 4.83 0.13 6.37
N LEU A 19 5.66 0.60 5.43
CA LEU A 19 5.46 0.39 3.99
C LEU A 19 5.55 -1.09 3.61
N ALA A 20 6.53 -1.83 4.12
CA ALA A 20 6.67 -3.26 3.89
C ALA A 20 5.47 -4.04 4.41
N THR A 21 4.95 -3.68 5.59
CA THR A 21 3.73 -4.27 6.16
C THR A 21 2.52 -3.97 5.29
N LEU A 22 2.33 -2.71 4.89
CA LEU A 22 1.24 -2.27 4.03
C LEU A 22 1.24 -3.00 2.68
N VAL A 23 2.34 -2.84 1.93
CA VAL A 23 2.47 -3.35 0.57
C VAL A 23 2.52 -4.88 0.58
N GLY A 24 3.24 -5.49 1.53
CA GLY A 24 3.33 -6.93 1.65
C GLY A 24 1.98 -7.60 1.93
N CYS A 25 1.20 -7.07 2.89
CA CYS A 25 -0.12 -7.59 3.18
C CYS A 25 -1.11 -7.36 2.02
N ALA A 26 -1.08 -6.18 1.39
CA ALA A 26 -1.92 -5.90 0.22
C ALA A 26 -1.58 -6.85 -0.94
N ALA A 27 -0.29 -6.99 -1.27
CA ALA A 27 0.18 -7.86 -2.34
C ALA A 27 -0.17 -9.34 -2.07
N ALA A 28 0.01 -9.83 -0.84
CA ALA A 28 -0.36 -11.20 -0.49
C ALA A 28 -1.87 -11.47 -0.69
N PHE A 29 -2.71 -10.48 -0.35
CA PHE A 29 -4.15 -10.58 -0.61
C PHE A 29 -4.48 -10.49 -2.10
N ASP A 30 -3.85 -9.57 -2.83
CA ASP A 30 -4.02 -9.40 -4.27
C ASP A 30 -3.62 -10.66 -5.06
N LEU A 31 -2.53 -11.33 -4.67
CA LEU A 31 -2.11 -12.62 -5.25
C LEU A 31 -3.14 -13.73 -4.99
N ARG A 32 -3.79 -13.75 -3.81
CA ARG A 32 -4.95 -14.63 -3.59
C ARG A 32 -6.03 -14.31 -4.63
N LEU A 33 -6.42 -13.04 -4.76
CA LEU A 33 -7.48 -12.65 -5.70
C LEU A 33 -7.17 -13.04 -7.14
N LEU A 34 -5.90 -12.98 -7.54
CA LEU A 34 -5.43 -13.40 -8.86
C LEU A 34 -5.35 -14.92 -9.06
N GLY A 35 -5.52 -15.71 -8.01
CA GLY A 35 -5.61 -17.17 -8.07
C GLY A 35 -4.34 -17.93 -7.70
N VAL A 36 -3.33 -17.28 -7.11
CA VAL A 36 -2.07 -17.94 -6.69
C VAL A 36 -2.30 -18.87 -5.49
N SER A 37 -3.19 -18.50 -4.57
CA SER A 37 -3.48 -19.25 -3.34
C SER A 37 -4.99 -19.51 -3.17
N PRO A 38 -5.65 -20.25 -4.08
CA PRO A 38 -7.12 -20.40 -4.09
C PRO A 38 -7.66 -21.18 -2.88
N ARG A 39 -6.79 -21.94 -2.20
CA ARG A 39 -7.12 -22.71 -0.99
C ARG A 39 -7.29 -21.85 0.25
N LEU A 40 -6.80 -20.61 0.22
CA LEU A 40 -6.97 -19.68 1.34
C LEU A 40 -8.36 -19.01 1.27
N PRO A 41 -9.12 -19.00 2.38
CA PRO A 41 -10.42 -18.33 2.43
C PRO A 41 -10.25 -16.83 2.15
N ALA A 42 -10.81 -16.34 1.05
CA ALA A 42 -10.69 -14.95 0.63
C ALA A 42 -11.12 -13.98 1.73
N ARG A 43 -12.21 -14.28 2.43
CA ARG A 43 -12.77 -13.41 3.47
C ARG A 43 -11.88 -13.37 4.71
N ALA A 44 -11.46 -14.53 5.21
CA ALA A 44 -10.61 -14.62 6.40
C ALA A 44 -9.23 -14.00 6.14
N THR A 45 -8.61 -14.34 5.01
CA THR A 45 -7.32 -13.78 4.57
C THR A 45 -7.43 -12.28 4.36
N GLY A 46 -8.48 -11.80 3.70
CA GLY A 46 -8.73 -10.36 3.50
C GLY A 46 -8.91 -9.62 4.82
N HIS A 47 -9.70 -10.16 5.75
CA HIS A 47 -9.89 -9.51 7.06
C HIS A 47 -8.58 -9.37 7.85
N HIS A 48 -7.73 -10.39 7.85
CA HIS A 48 -6.47 -10.34 8.58
C HIS A 48 -5.45 -9.42 7.88
N LEU A 49 -5.15 -9.70 6.61
CA LEU A 49 -4.13 -8.96 5.86
C LEU A 49 -4.50 -7.49 5.68
N LEU A 50 -5.76 -7.16 5.38
CA LEU A 50 -6.15 -5.77 5.18
C LEU A 50 -6.19 -4.98 6.51
N ARG A 51 -6.39 -5.64 7.65
CA ARG A 51 -6.22 -5.01 8.97
C ARG A 51 -4.75 -4.70 9.24
N CYS A 52 -3.85 -5.65 8.98
CA CYS A 52 -2.41 -5.43 9.08
C CYS A 52 -1.95 -4.31 8.13
N ALA A 53 -2.46 -4.31 6.89
CA ALA A 53 -2.16 -3.28 5.91
C ALA A 53 -2.58 -1.88 6.38
N ARG A 54 -3.77 -1.74 6.98
CA ARG A 54 -4.22 -0.45 7.58
C ARG A 54 -3.29 0.01 8.71
N GLY A 55 -2.82 -0.91 9.55
CA GLY A 55 -1.81 -0.62 10.57
C GLY A 55 -0.49 -0.14 9.95
N GLY A 56 0.02 -0.85 8.95
CA GLY A 56 1.21 -0.47 8.19
C GLY A 56 1.07 0.90 7.52
N PHE A 57 -0.10 1.20 6.96
CA PHE A 57 -0.41 2.52 6.39
C PHE A 57 -0.39 3.62 7.43
N ALA A 58 -0.98 3.41 8.61
CA ALA A 58 -0.95 4.39 9.68
C ALA A 58 0.49 4.71 10.11
N VAL A 59 1.32 3.69 10.31
CA VAL A 59 2.75 3.84 10.64
C VAL A 59 3.49 4.57 9.53
N ALA A 60 3.31 4.16 8.27
CA ALA A 60 3.96 4.76 7.12
C ALA A 60 3.51 6.22 6.89
N ALA A 61 2.24 6.54 7.10
CA ALA A 61 1.72 7.89 6.94
C ALA A 61 2.29 8.84 8.00
N VAL A 62 2.25 8.45 9.27
CA VAL A 62 2.77 9.28 10.38
C VAL A 62 4.27 9.51 10.21
N SER A 63 5.04 8.45 10.00
CA SER A 63 6.49 8.57 9.74
C SER A 63 6.80 9.34 8.47
N GLY A 64 6.00 9.19 7.41
CA GLY A 64 6.17 9.93 6.16
C GLY A 64 5.93 11.44 6.31
N ILE A 65 4.93 11.83 7.11
CA ILE A 65 4.71 13.24 7.48
C ILE A 65 5.91 13.76 8.26
N LEU A 66 6.42 12.98 9.23
CA LEU A 66 7.62 13.36 9.97
C LEU A 66 8.81 13.57 9.02
N LEU A 67 9.08 12.64 8.09
CA LEU A 67 10.15 12.77 7.09
C LEU A 67 9.96 14.01 6.22
N PHE A 68 8.73 14.31 5.82
CA PHE A 68 8.41 15.52 5.05
C PHE A 68 8.79 16.81 5.79
N THR A 69 8.68 16.84 7.13
CA THR A 69 9.10 18.02 7.92
C THR A 69 10.60 18.30 7.91
N SER A 70 11.44 17.36 7.44
CA SER A 70 12.88 17.57 7.33
C SER A 70 13.25 18.65 6.31
N ASP A 71 12.60 18.66 5.16
CA ASP A 71 12.73 19.72 4.15
C ASP A 71 11.45 19.81 3.30
N PRO A 72 10.40 20.47 3.82
CA PRO A 72 9.09 20.51 3.18
C PRO A 72 9.13 21.13 1.78
N VAL A 73 9.95 22.17 1.60
CA VAL A 73 10.01 22.94 0.34
C VAL A 73 10.71 22.11 -0.73
N ALA A 74 11.86 21.52 -0.42
CA ALA A 74 12.57 20.66 -1.36
C ALA A 74 11.74 19.41 -1.72
N ILE A 75 11.15 18.75 -0.72
CA ILE A 75 10.37 17.53 -0.95
C ILE A 75 9.07 17.83 -1.72
N ALA A 76 8.37 18.94 -1.44
CA ALA A 76 7.16 19.30 -2.17
C ALA A 76 7.44 19.69 -3.63
N GLY A 77 8.59 20.32 -3.90
CA GLY A 77 9.04 20.64 -5.26
C GLY A 77 9.39 19.40 -6.09
N ASN A 78 9.80 18.31 -5.42
CA ASN A 78 10.24 17.08 -6.06
C ASN A 78 9.10 16.41 -6.87
N PRO A 79 9.27 16.18 -8.19
CA PRO A 79 8.25 15.53 -9.01
C PRO A 79 7.98 14.08 -8.59
N ALA A 80 8.99 13.34 -8.13
CA ALA A 80 8.81 11.96 -7.66
C ALA A 80 7.93 11.89 -6.41
N PHE A 81 8.05 12.86 -5.50
CA PHE A 81 7.16 12.96 -4.33
C PHE A 81 5.70 13.20 -4.73
N ARG A 82 5.46 14.10 -5.69
CA ARG A 82 4.11 14.38 -6.21
C ARG A 82 3.50 13.15 -6.89
N TRP A 83 4.26 12.43 -7.69
CA TRP A 83 3.82 11.16 -8.28
C TRP A 83 3.53 10.11 -7.21
N LYS A 84 4.38 9.98 -6.18
CA LYS A 84 4.13 9.09 -5.04
C LYS A 84 2.77 9.37 -4.38
N LEU A 85 2.45 10.65 -4.13
CA LEU A 85 1.14 11.02 -3.56
C LEU A 85 -0.01 10.70 -4.52
N GLY A 86 0.16 10.92 -5.83
CA GLY A 86 -0.82 10.52 -6.84
C GLY A 86 -1.08 9.01 -6.84
N PHE A 87 -0.02 8.19 -6.81
CA PHE A 87 -0.16 6.73 -6.73
C PHE A 87 -0.84 6.28 -5.43
N ILE A 88 -0.49 6.89 -4.28
CA ILE A 88 -1.18 6.60 -3.01
C ILE A 88 -2.68 6.93 -3.11
N ALA A 89 -3.05 8.06 -3.72
CA ALA A 89 -4.45 8.42 -3.93
C ALA A 89 -5.18 7.40 -4.81
N VAL A 90 -4.57 6.99 -5.93
CA VAL A 90 -5.12 5.94 -6.81
C VAL A 90 -5.28 4.61 -6.07
N ALA A 91 -4.28 4.22 -5.26
CA ALA A 91 -4.36 3.01 -4.44
C ALA A 91 -5.53 3.07 -3.45
N GLY A 92 -5.73 4.22 -2.78
CA GLY A 92 -6.84 4.46 -1.87
C GLY A 92 -8.21 4.39 -2.57
N LEU A 93 -8.34 5.00 -3.75
CA LEU A 93 -9.57 4.94 -4.55
C LEU A 93 -9.86 3.51 -5.04
N ASN A 94 -8.83 2.79 -5.49
CA ASN A 94 -8.95 1.40 -5.89
C ASN A 94 -9.41 0.52 -4.72
N ALA A 95 -8.81 0.69 -3.53
CA ALA A 95 -9.20 -0.02 -2.32
C ALA A 95 -10.64 0.31 -1.89
N LEU A 96 -11.05 1.58 -1.97
CA LEU A 96 -12.42 2.00 -1.66
C LEU A 96 -13.42 1.35 -2.61
N ARG A 97 -13.18 1.42 -3.93
CA ARG A 97 -14.02 0.78 -4.95
C ARG A 97 -14.10 -0.73 -4.75
N PHE A 98 -12.99 -1.38 -4.40
CA PHE A 98 -12.94 -2.80 -4.10
C PHE A 98 -13.83 -3.18 -2.90
N HIS A 99 -13.76 -2.41 -1.80
CA HIS A 99 -14.55 -2.67 -0.60
C HIS A 99 -16.05 -2.33 -0.76
N LEU A 100 -16.38 -1.33 -1.57
CA LEU A 100 -17.76 -0.95 -1.85
C LEU A 100 -18.45 -1.89 -2.85
N GLY A 101 -17.70 -2.63 -3.66
CA GLY A 101 -18.22 -3.53 -4.68
C GLY A 101 -17.77 -4.98 -4.47
N PRO A 102 -16.73 -5.46 -5.17
CA PRO A 102 -16.37 -6.88 -5.24
C PRO A 102 -16.24 -7.59 -3.89
N PHE A 103 -15.65 -6.94 -2.88
CA PHE A 103 -15.40 -7.55 -1.58
C PHE A 103 -16.69 -7.87 -0.80
N ARG A 104 -17.81 -7.19 -1.09
CA ARG A 104 -19.11 -7.47 -0.45
C ARG A 104 -19.64 -8.85 -0.78
N THR A 105 -19.18 -9.43 -1.89
CA THR A 105 -19.55 -10.77 -2.34
C THR A 105 -18.49 -11.82 -2.01
N ALA A 106 -17.48 -11.49 -1.19
CA ALA A 106 -16.35 -12.38 -0.90
C ALA A 106 -16.75 -13.75 -0.36
N GLU A 107 -17.88 -13.84 0.33
CA GLU A 107 -18.44 -15.11 0.81
C GLU A 107 -18.80 -16.07 -0.34
N ALA A 108 -19.22 -15.56 -1.50
CA ALA A 108 -19.59 -16.38 -2.65
C ALA A 108 -18.38 -17.01 -3.38
N TRP A 109 -17.15 -16.54 -3.11
CA TRP A 109 -15.92 -17.03 -3.73
C TRP A 109 -14.80 -17.29 -2.71
N ASP A 110 -15.20 -17.66 -1.49
CA ASP A 110 -14.33 -17.74 -0.33
C ASP A 110 -13.24 -18.82 -0.48
N LEU A 111 -13.63 -20.04 -0.85
CA LEU A 111 -12.73 -21.21 -0.96
C LEU A 111 -12.76 -21.84 -2.35
N ASN A 112 -11.58 -22.09 -2.92
CA ASN A 112 -11.35 -22.78 -4.21
C ASN A 112 -12.14 -22.22 -5.41
N LEU A 113 -12.74 -21.05 -5.26
CA LEU A 113 -13.49 -20.36 -6.29
C LEU A 113 -12.71 -19.13 -6.76
N PRO A 114 -12.70 -18.87 -8.08
CA PRO A 114 -12.04 -17.71 -8.63
C PRO A 114 -12.77 -16.44 -8.16
N ALA A 115 -11.99 -15.42 -7.79
CA ALA A 115 -12.55 -14.11 -7.52
C ALA A 115 -13.17 -13.54 -8.82
N PRO A 116 -14.24 -12.74 -8.74
CA PRO A 116 -14.87 -12.15 -9.90
C PRO A 116 -13.87 -11.27 -10.69
N PRO A 117 -14.03 -11.11 -12.02
CA PRO A 117 -13.10 -10.34 -12.84
C PRO A 117 -12.80 -8.94 -12.29
N ALA A 118 -13.81 -8.26 -11.74
CA ALA A 118 -13.65 -6.96 -11.10
C ALA A 118 -12.70 -6.97 -9.89
N ALA A 119 -12.72 -8.02 -9.07
CA ALA A 119 -11.78 -8.19 -7.96
C ALA A 119 -10.34 -8.44 -8.45
N ARG A 120 -10.20 -9.23 -9.52
CA ARG A 120 -8.90 -9.53 -10.15
C ARG A 120 -8.27 -8.29 -10.77
N VAL A 121 -9.08 -7.48 -11.47
CA VAL A 121 -8.62 -6.19 -12.01
C VAL A 121 -8.20 -5.24 -10.89
N ALA A 122 -8.99 -5.14 -9.82
CA ALA A 122 -8.62 -4.31 -8.66
C ALA A 122 -7.29 -4.76 -8.02
N ALA A 123 -7.06 -6.07 -7.92
CA ALA A 123 -5.80 -6.62 -7.43
C ALA A 123 -4.60 -6.30 -8.33
N ALA A 124 -4.76 -6.44 -9.66
CA ALA A 124 -3.70 -6.10 -10.62
C ALA A 124 -3.36 -4.60 -10.60
N VAL A 125 -4.37 -3.74 -10.52
CA VAL A 125 -4.21 -2.29 -10.37
C VAL A 125 -3.49 -1.98 -9.05
N SER A 126 -3.91 -2.60 -7.94
CA SER A 126 -3.29 -2.43 -6.62
C SER A 126 -1.79 -2.75 -6.66
N LEU A 127 -1.42 -3.92 -7.17
CA LEU A 127 0.00 -4.33 -7.30
C LEU A 127 0.80 -3.33 -8.14
N THR A 128 0.28 -2.94 -9.30
CA THR A 128 0.97 -2.01 -10.21
C THR A 128 1.19 -0.65 -9.56
N VAL A 129 0.16 -0.12 -8.90
CA VAL A 129 0.19 1.19 -8.26
C VAL A 129 1.13 1.18 -7.04
N TRP A 130 1.14 0.11 -6.25
CA TRP A 130 2.08 0.01 -5.12
C TRP A 130 3.53 -0.08 -5.57
N VAL A 131 3.83 -0.85 -6.62
CA VAL A 131 5.16 -0.86 -7.23
C VAL A 131 5.55 0.56 -7.67
N ALA A 132 4.67 1.25 -8.40
CA ALA A 132 4.92 2.63 -8.84
C ALA A 132 5.13 3.60 -7.67
N ALA A 133 4.35 3.49 -6.59
CA ALA A 133 4.49 4.32 -5.39
C ALA A 133 5.81 4.09 -4.65
N VAL A 134 6.24 2.82 -4.53
CA VAL A 134 7.53 2.46 -3.91
C VAL A 134 8.69 2.96 -4.76
N THR A 135 8.64 2.77 -6.08
CA THR A 135 9.65 3.29 -7.02
C THR A 135 9.74 4.81 -6.94
N ALA A 136 8.61 5.51 -7.00
CA ALA A 136 8.57 6.96 -6.84
C ALA A 136 9.16 7.41 -5.50
N GLY A 137 8.90 6.66 -4.42
CA GLY A 137 9.49 6.91 -3.11
C GLY A 137 11.02 6.82 -3.08
N ARG A 138 11.62 5.84 -3.78
CA ARG A 138 13.09 5.77 -3.90
C ARG A 138 13.66 6.86 -4.80
N LEU A 139 12.93 7.24 -5.85
CA LEU A 139 13.36 8.31 -6.78
C LEU A 139 13.47 9.70 -6.13
N ILE A 140 12.81 9.95 -5.00
CA ILE A 140 12.95 11.21 -4.24
C ILE A 140 14.41 11.52 -3.87
N ALA A 141 15.23 10.48 -3.66
CA ALA A 141 16.64 10.66 -3.31
C ALA A 141 17.55 10.95 -4.52
N TYR A 142 17.05 10.81 -5.76
CA TYR A 142 17.87 10.83 -6.98
C TYR A 142 17.45 11.90 -8.01
N VAL A 143 16.20 12.37 -7.96
CA VAL A 143 15.60 13.34 -8.89
C VAL A 143 15.10 14.53 -8.08
#